data_AF-A0A830EK13-F1
#
_entry.id   AF-A0A830EK13-F1
#
_cell.length_a   1.000
_cell.length_b   1.000
_cell.length_c   1.000
_cell.angle_alpha   90.00
_cell.angle_beta   90.00
_cell.angle_gamma   90.00
#
_symmetry.space_group_name_H-M   'P 1'
#
loop_
_entity.id
_entity.type
_entity.pdbx_description
1 polymer ?
#
loop_
_entity_poly.entity_id
_entity_poly.type
_entity_poly.pdbx_seq_one_letter_code
_entity_poly.pdbx_strand_id
1 'polypeptide(L)'
;MAGPNPEELRRVVERFPTPPESDWFADVDDALGGTYSRLAETWYPELRRRTSAYADGEILREDVLEHVEAVPAFRLTDGAAPLPDRRAALVDAANGVDGVAAVSTWYNDLRALLVDSPENRSLLERVLHDFGYALAHGLFLGASSPEQVVRRLRVAYRSVGVRIDDTRSGDGGERTTFTCPYRDVAAGRCGEKWVCHEKLDRVDDGYVTYLEARGIDYQRPRDCPGSEQCYSTVTWDGDEQWWPKTPPSAVAGSL
;
A
#
# COMPACT_ATOMS: atom_id res chain seq x y z
N MET A 1 -1.21 10.27 17.86
CA MET A 1 -0.72 9.56 16.66
C MET A 1 -1.53 10.05 15.49
N ALA A 2 -0.90 10.38 14.35
CA ALA A 2 -1.64 10.69 13.13
C ALA A 2 -2.02 9.34 12.50
N GLY A 3 -3.22 8.88 12.85
CA GLY A 3 -3.74 7.63 12.36
C GLY A 3 -5.19 7.47 12.77
N PRO A 4 -5.88 6.50 12.18
CA PRO A 4 -7.28 6.28 12.48
C PRO A 4 -7.46 6.01 13.97
N ASN A 5 -8.64 6.35 14.50
CA ASN A 5 -9.02 5.96 15.84
C ASN A 5 -8.86 4.41 15.95
N PRO A 6 -8.09 3.89 16.93
CA PRO A 6 -7.92 2.45 17.10
C PRO A 6 -9.22 1.65 17.20
N GLU A 7 -10.26 2.21 17.80
CA GLU A 7 -11.59 1.57 17.92
C GLU A 7 -12.34 1.54 16.58
N GLU A 8 -12.11 2.53 15.73
CA GLU A 8 -12.67 2.57 14.38
C GLU A 8 -11.96 1.57 13.47
N LEU A 9 -10.62 1.54 13.51
CA LEU A 9 -9.83 0.54 12.81
C LEU A 9 -10.25 -0.88 13.21
N ARG A 10 -10.37 -1.15 14.52
CA ARG A 10 -10.82 -2.45 15.03
C ARG A 10 -12.20 -2.82 14.50
N ARG A 11 -13.16 -1.90 14.53
CA ARG A 11 -14.52 -2.12 13.98
C ARG A 11 -14.51 -2.43 12.48
N VAL A 12 -13.64 -1.80 11.69
CA VAL A 12 -13.52 -2.13 10.26
C VAL A 12 -12.90 -3.52 10.08
N VAL A 13 -11.82 -3.82 10.79
CA VAL A 13 -11.13 -5.12 10.72
C VAL A 13 -12.07 -6.26 11.11
N GLU A 14 -12.87 -6.11 12.17
CA GLU A 14 -13.82 -7.13 12.64
C GLU A 14 -14.96 -7.44 11.66
N ARG A 15 -15.22 -6.57 10.67
CA ARG A 15 -16.21 -6.80 9.60
C ARG A 15 -15.66 -7.58 8.42
N PHE A 16 -14.50 -8.23 8.56
CA PHE A 16 -13.93 -9.09 7.52
C PHE A 16 -14.98 -10.10 7.03
N PRO A 17 -15.23 -10.18 5.70
CA PRO A 17 -16.12 -11.19 5.15
C PRO A 17 -15.50 -12.57 5.32
N THR A 18 -15.99 -13.34 6.28
CA THR A 18 -15.50 -14.70 6.53
C THR A 18 -15.98 -15.63 5.41
N PRO A 19 -15.10 -16.48 4.84
CA PRO A 19 -15.51 -17.44 3.84
C PRO A 19 -16.53 -18.44 4.41
N PRO A 20 -17.57 -18.82 3.65
CA PRO A 20 -18.55 -19.80 4.08
C PRO A 20 -17.96 -21.22 4.07
N GLU A 21 -18.32 -22.03 5.07
CA GLU A 21 -17.94 -23.45 5.14
C GLU A 21 -18.82 -24.28 4.18
N SER A 22 -18.40 -24.41 2.92
CA SER A 22 -19.11 -25.22 1.92
C SER A 22 -18.17 -25.75 0.83
N ASP A 23 -18.49 -26.92 0.27
CA ASP A 23 -17.73 -27.49 -0.85
C ASP A 23 -17.78 -26.58 -2.09
N TRP A 24 -18.93 -25.92 -2.32
CA TRP A 24 -19.09 -24.91 -3.37
C TRP A 24 -18.09 -23.75 -3.23
N PHE A 25 -17.82 -23.31 -1.99
CA PHE A 25 -16.82 -22.28 -1.75
C PHE A 25 -15.41 -22.78 -2.06
N ALA A 26 -15.09 -24.03 -1.74
CA ALA A 26 -13.77 -24.59 -2.05
C ALA A 26 -13.49 -24.56 -3.56
N ASP A 27 -14.47 -24.95 -4.39
CA ASP A 27 -14.35 -24.88 -5.86
C ASP A 27 -14.16 -23.45 -6.35
N VAL A 28 -14.90 -22.48 -5.78
CA VAL A 28 -14.79 -21.06 -6.12
C VAL A 28 -13.43 -20.49 -5.70
N ASP A 29 -12.92 -20.84 -4.53
CA ASP A 29 -11.62 -20.36 -4.06
C ASP A 29 -10.47 -20.99 -4.84
N ASP A 30 -10.58 -22.25 -5.25
CA ASP A 30 -9.64 -22.90 -6.16
C ASP A 30 -9.56 -22.16 -7.50
N ALA A 31 -10.69 -21.70 -8.04
CA ALA A 31 -10.72 -20.85 -9.24
C ALA A 31 -10.02 -19.48 -9.00
N LEU A 32 -10.02 -19.00 -7.76
CA LEU A 32 -9.26 -17.84 -7.30
C LEU A 32 -7.84 -18.21 -6.80
N GLY A 33 -7.36 -19.42 -7.06
CA GLY A 33 -6.03 -19.89 -6.68
C GLY A 33 -5.80 -19.94 -5.16
N GLY A 34 -6.83 -20.28 -4.38
CA GLY A 34 -6.78 -20.35 -2.93
C GLY A 34 -6.59 -19.00 -2.25
N THR A 35 -6.91 -17.89 -2.92
CA THR A 35 -6.57 -16.54 -2.43
C THR A 35 -7.47 -16.14 -1.27
N TYR A 36 -8.76 -16.48 -1.31
CA TYR A 36 -9.70 -16.15 -0.23
C TYR A 36 -9.37 -16.98 1.02
N SER A 37 -9.08 -18.28 0.91
CA SER A 37 -8.66 -19.07 2.07
C SER A 37 -7.36 -18.54 2.68
N ARG A 38 -6.34 -18.19 1.86
CA ARG A 38 -5.11 -17.56 2.37
C ARG A 38 -5.35 -16.24 3.08
N LEU A 39 -6.29 -15.42 2.58
CA LEU A 39 -6.73 -14.20 3.25
C LEU A 39 -7.28 -14.51 4.63
N ALA A 40 -8.24 -15.42 4.72
CA ALA A 40 -8.98 -15.73 5.94
C ALA A 40 -8.13 -16.46 6.99
N GLU A 41 -7.33 -17.43 6.57
CA GLU A 41 -6.64 -18.36 7.47
C GLU A 41 -5.27 -17.86 7.93
N THR A 42 -4.56 -17.12 7.08
CA THR A 42 -3.17 -16.71 7.36
C THR A 42 -3.05 -15.21 7.54
N TRP A 43 -3.55 -14.41 6.58
CA TRP A 43 -3.29 -12.98 6.56
C TRP A 43 -4.19 -12.18 7.51
N TYR A 44 -5.47 -12.55 7.65
CA TYR A 44 -6.42 -11.85 8.51
C TYR A 44 -6.11 -11.99 10.01
N PRO A 45 -5.71 -13.16 10.55
CA PRO A 45 -5.28 -13.28 11.94
C PRO A 45 -4.08 -12.39 12.29
N GLU A 46 -3.13 -12.25 11.36
CA GLU A 46 -2.00 -11.33 11.47
C GLU A 46 -2.46 -9.87 11.51
N LEU A 47 -3.40 -9.48 10.62
CA LEU A 47 -3.99 -8.14 10.61
C LEU A 47 -4.65 -7.82 11.96
N ARG A 48 -5.40 -8.77 12.54
CA ARG A 48 -6.00 -8.61 13.87
C ARG A 48 -4.94 -8.37 14.94
N ARG A 49 -3.85 -9.15 14.92
CA ARG A 49 -2.74 -8.97 15.90
C ARG A 49 -2.13 -7.57 15.77
N ARG A 50 -1.80 -7.14 14.56
CA ARG A 50 -1.22 -5.79 14.31
C ARG A 50 -2.19 -4.69 14.71
N THR A 51 -3.48 -4.86 14.46
CA THR A 51 -4.52 -3.89 14.87
C THR A 51 -4.57 -3.74 16.40
N SER A 52 -4.44 -4.82 17.16
CA SER A 52 -4.32 -4.74 18.62
C SER A 52 -3.04 -4.04 19.06
N ALA A 53 -1.88 -4.43 18.51
CA ALA A 53 -0.61 -3.80 18.81
C ALA A 53 -0.60 -2.28 18.51
N TYR A 54 -1.27 -1.86 17.43
CA TYR A 54 -1.46 -0.44 17.11
C TYR A 54 -2.32 0.27 18.16
N ALA A 55 -3.39 -0.38 18.63
CA ALA A 55 -4.24 0.17 19.69
C ALA A 55 -3.50 0.32 21.02
N ASP A 56 -2.56 -0.60 21.30
CA ASP A 56 -1.71 -0.59 22.49
C ASP A 56 -0.50 0.37 22.34
N GLY A 57 -0.32 0.99 21.16
CA GLY A 57 0.77 1.91 20.86
C GLY A 57 2.13 1.24 20.67
N GLU A 58 2.15 -0.08 20.44
CA GLU A 58 3.37 -0.87 20.27
C GLU A 58 3.95 -0.77 18.85
N ILE A 59 3.09 -0.53 17.85
CA ILE A 59 3.47 -0.35 16.45
C ILE A 59 2.82 0.91 15.88
N LEU A 60 3.37 1.41 14.77
CA LEU A 60 2.86 2.58 14.08
C LEU A 60 1.72 2.19 13.12
N ARG A 61 0.97 3.19 12.64
CA ARG A 61 -0.07 3.00 11.62
C ARG A 61 0.53 2.41 10.35
N GLU A 62 1.75 2.81 10.01
CA GLU A 62 2.51 2.37 8.85
C GLU A 62 2.76 0.86 8.86
N ASP A 63 3.03 0.26 10.03
CA ASP A 63 3.20 -1.18 10.18
C ASP A 63 1.90 -1.95 9.86
N VAL A 64 0.75 -1.35 10.15
CA VAL A 64 -0.57 -1.91 9.80
C VAL A 64 -0.82 -1.74 8.30
N LEU A 65 -0.56 -0.55 7.74
CA LEU A 65 -0.74 -0.28 6.31
C LEU A 65 0.15 -1.18 5.46
N GLU A 66 1.40 -1.41 5.85
CA GLU A 66 2.31 -2.33 5.16
C GLU A 66 1.71 -3.73 5.06
N HIS A 67 1.15 -4.25 6.16
CA HIS A 67 0.47 -5.54 6.16
C HIS A 67 -0.78 -5.53 5.26
N VAL A 68 -1.52 -4.42 5.26
CA VAL A 68 -2.69 -4.22 4.39
C VAL A 68 -2.30 -4.21 2.91
N GLU A 69 -1.15 -3.66 2.56
CA GLU A 69 -0.65 -3.63 1.18
C GLU A 69 -0.03 -4.98 0.76
N ALA A 70 0.45 -5.78 1.72
CA ALA A 70 0.94 -7.15 1.51
C ALA A 70 -0.18 -8.22 1.44
N VAL A 71 -1.42 -7.79 1.17
CA VAL A 71 -2.59 -8.65 1.06
C VAL A 71 -2.41 -9.73 -0.03
N PRO A 72 -2.77 -11.01 0.24
CA PRO A 72 -2.83 -12.03 -0.79
C PRO A 72 -3.68 -11.57 -1.98
N ALA A 73 -3.13 -11.73 -3.18
CA ALA A 73 -3.68 -11.15 -4.39
C ALA A 73 -3.91 -12.20 -5.48
N PHE A 74 -5.05 -12.08 -6.17
CA PHE A 74 -5.36 -12.80 -7.39
C PHE A 74 -5.18 -11.86 -8.59
N ARG A 75 -4.14 -12.10 -9.38
CA ARG A 75 -3.71 -11.23 -10.48
C ARG A 75 -4.72 -11.26 -11.65
N LEU A 76 -5.00 -10.10 -12.25
CA LEU A 76 -6.00 -9.89 -13.31
C LEU A 76 -5.43 -9.32 -14.61
N THR A 77 -4.17 -8.89 -14.59
CA THR A 77 -3.41 -8.43 -15.77
C THR A 77 -1.98 -8.98 -15.73
N ASP A 78 -1.27 -8.92 -16.85
CA ASP A 78 0.17 -9.13 -16.98
C ASP A 78 0.81 -7.82 -17.45
N GLY A 79 1.33 -7.04 -16.49
CA GLY A 79 1.61 -5.63 -16.72
C GLY A 79 0.37 -4.93 -17.29
N ALA A 80 0.53 -4.37 -18.49
CA ALA A 80 -0.52 -3.71 -19.28
C ALA A 80 -1.65 -4.62 -19.78
N ALA A 81 -1.36 -5.91 -19.97
CA ALA A 81 -2.26 -6.79 -20.70
C ALA A 81 -3.33 -7.39 -19.78
N PRO A 82 -4.63 -7.30 -20.09
CA PRO A 82 -5.66 -8.00 -19.32
C PRO A 82 -5.50 -9.53 -19.40
N LEU A 83 -5.88 -10.25 -18.34
CA LEU A 83 -5.98 -11.71 -18.31
C LEU A 83 -7.47 -12.13 -18.35
N PRO A 84 -8.07 -12.37 -19.54
CA PRO A 84 -9.52 -12.53 -19.69
C PRO A 84 -10.08 -13.69 -18.86
N ASP A 85 -9.43 -14.85 -18.90
CA ASP A 85 -9.89 -16.04 -18.15
C ASP A 85 -9.91 -15.81 -16.64
N ARG A 86 -8.91 -15.08 -16.11
CA ARG A 86 -8.85 -14.74 -14.69
C ARG A 86 -9.90 -13.70 -14.32
N ARG A 87 -10.14 -12.72 -15.19
CA ARG A 87 -11.21 -11.72 -14.98
C ARG A 87 -12.59 -12.37 -15.00
N ALA A 88 -12.84 -13.31 -15.93
CA ALA A 88 -14.06 -14.09 -15.97
C ALA A 88 -14.23 -14.93 -14.70
N ALA A 89 -13.17 -15.65 -14.27
CA ALA A 89 -13.18 -16.43 -13.03
C ALA A 89 -13.52 -15.57 -11.80
N LEU A 90 -12.98 -14.34 -11.72
CA LEU A 90 -13.32 -13.41 -10.63
C LEU A 90 -14.79 -12.99 -10.66
N VAL A 91 -15.35 -12.71 -11.84
CA VAL A 91 -16.76 -12.31 -11.99
C VAL A 91 -17.68 -13.47 -11.65
N ASP A 92 -17.38 -14.68 -12.13
CA ASP A 92 -18.16 -15.88 -11.84
C ASP A 92 -18.10 -16.23 -10.34
N ALA A 93 -16.92 -16.12 -9.72
CA ALA A 93 -16.75 -16.28 -8.29
C ALA A 93 -17.59 -15.27 -7.48
N ALA A 94 -17.62 -14.01 -7.91
CA ALA A 94 -18.42 -12.96 -7.28
C ALA A 94 -19.93 -13.15 -7.44
N ASN A 95 -20.37 -13.76 -8.54
CA ASN A 95 -21.77 -14.14 -8.75
C ASN A 95 -22.17 -15.36 -7.91
N GLY A 96 -21.23 -16.27 -7.64
CA GLY A 96 -21.45 -17.50 -6.88
C GLY A 96 -21.31 -17.37 -5.36
N VAL A 97 -20.48 -16.43 -4.89
CA VAL A 97 -20.17 -16.21 -3.47
C VAL A 97 -20.11 -14.71 -3.18
N ASP A 98 -21.13 -14.19 -2.48
CA ASP A 98 -21.23 -12.76 -2.09
C ASP A 98 -19.98 -12.24 -1.37
N GLY A 99 -19.31 -13.12 -0.63
CA GLY A 99 -18.06 -12.84 0.08
C GLY A 99 -16.96 -12.28 -0.83
N VAL A 100 -16.87 -12.70 -2.09
CA VAL A 100 -15.79 -12.27 -3.00
C VAL A 100 -15.89 -10.77 -3.32
N ALA A 101 -17.10 -10.28 -3.61
CA ALA A 101 -17.34 -8.85 -3.81
C ALA A 101 -17.22 -8.08 -2.49
N ALA A 102 -17.72 -8.66 -1.38
CA ALA A 102 -17.64 -8.05 -0.07
C ALA A 102 -16.20 -7.81 0.39
N VAL A 103 -15.26 -8.73 0.08
CA VAL A 103 -13.84 -8.58 0.45
C VAL A 103 -13.22 -7.35 -0.24
N SER A 104 -13.50 -7.10 -1.52
CA SER A 104 -13.00 -5.90 -2.20
C SER A 104 -13.51 -4.60 -1.58
N THR A 105 -14.79 -4.56 -1.23
CA THR A 105 -15.39 -3.39 -0.55
C THR A 105 -14.75 -3.18 0.81
N TRP A 106 -14.68 -4.24 1.62
CA TRP A 106 -14.05 -4.21 2.94
C TRP A 106 -12.57 -3.80 2.88
N TYR A 107 -11.83 -4.33 1.91
CA TYR A 107 -10.41 -4.00 1.71
C TYR A 107 -10.22 -2.53 1.38
N ASN A 108 -11.05 -1.98 0.49
CA ASN A 108 -10.97 -0.57 0.11
C ASN A 108 -11.35 0.36 1.28
N ASP A 109 -12.36 0.00 2.08
CA ASP A 109 -12.71 0.73 3.30
C ASP A 109 -11.55 0.73 4.31
N LEU A 110 -10.97 -0.45 4.56
CA LEU A 110 -9.82 -0.60 5.46
C LEU A 110 -8.62 0.21 4.97
N ARG A 111 -8.30 0.10 3.68
CA ARG A 111 -7.18 0.84 3.08
C ARG A 111 -7.44 2.34 3.13
N ALA A 112 -8.65 2.82 2.84
CA ALA A 112 -8.98 4.24 2.90
C ALA A 112 -8.85 4.84 4.31
N LEU A 113 -9.14 4.03 5.34
CA LEU A 113 -8.98 4.43 6.74
C LEU A 113 -7.50 4.49 7.17
N LEU A 114 -6.64 3.68 6.55
CA LEU A 114 -5.21 3.63 6.84
C LEU A 114 -4.39 4.59 5.97
N VAL A 115 -4.77 4.78 4.70
CA VAL A 115 -4.13 5.75 3.80
C VAL A 115 -4.53 7.14 4.25
N ASP A 116 -3.53 7.99 4.49
CA ASP A 116 -3.77 9.31 5.06
C ASP A 116 -4.68 10.18 4.19
N SER A 117 -5.80 10.58 4.77
CA SER A 117 -6.70 11.57 4.19
C SER A 117 -6.23 12.98 4.56
N PRO A 118 -6.29 13.98 3.65
CA PRO A 118 -5.89 15.36 3.94
C PRO A 118 -6.55 15.96 5.18
N GLU A 119 -7.77 15.51 5.48
CA GLU A 119 -8.59 15.98 6.60
C GLU A 119 -8.00 15.62 7.98
N ASN A 120 -7.28 14.50 8.08
CA ASN A 120 -6.72 13.97 9.32
C ASN A 120 -5.30 14.50 9.62
N ARG A 121 -4.71 15.30 8.73
CA ARG A 121 -3.37 15.88 8.90
C ARG A 121 -3.38 17.05 9.87
N SER A 122 -2.45 17.05 10.83
CA SER A 122 -2.11 18.22 11.64
C SER A 122 -1.57 19.36 10.78
N LEU A 123 -1.54 20.58 11.31
CA LEU A 123 -1.03 21.76 10.59
C LEU A 123 0.43 21.55 10.11
N LEU A 124 1.27 20.94 10.93
CA LEU A 124 2.65 20.64 10.55
C LEU A 124 2.71 19.65 9.38
N GLU A 125 1.92 18.59 9.43
CA GLU A 125 1.89 17.57 8.36
C GLU A 125 1.36 18.14 7.05
N ARG A 126 0.39 19.06 7.10
CA ARG A 126 -0.08 19.81 5.92
C ARG A 126 1.03 20.67 5.33
N VAL A 127 1.79 21.38 6.17
CA VAL A 127 2.93 22.19 5.70
C VAL A 127 4.02 21.31 5.09
N LEU A 128 4.35 20.18 5.71
CA LEU A 128 5.34 19.23 5.16
C LEU A 128 4.89 18.65 3.82
N HIS A 129 3.62 18.32 3.69
CA HIS A 129 3.01 17.90 2.44
C HIS A 129 3.10 18.97 1.35
N ASP A 130 2.65 20.20 1.64
CA ASP A 130 2.65 21.28 0.66
C ASP A 130 4.07 21.67 0.26
N PHE A 131 5.02 21.58 1.20
CA PHE A 131 6.45 21.71 0.93
C PHE A 131 6.94 20.62 -0.02
N GLY A 132 6.61 19.35 0.23
CA GLY A 132 6.94 18.23 -0.66
C GLY A 132 6.35 18.42 -2.06
N TYR A 133 5.08 18.80 -2.15
CA TYR A 133 4.39 19.05 -3.41
C TYR A 133 5.03 20.21 -4.19
N ALA A 134 5.42 21.29 -3.51
CA ALA A 134 6.13 22.41 -4.12
C ALA A 134 7.54 22.00 -4.60
N LEU A 135 8.29 21.24 -3.79
CA LEU A 135 9.57 20.68 -4.19
C LEU A 135 9.44 19.75 -5.40
N ALA A 136 8.37 18.96 -5.48
CA ALA A 136 8.10 18.03 -6.58
C ALA A 136 8.11 18.73 -7.95
N HIS A 137 7.58 19.96 -8.02
CA HIS A 137 7.57 20.75 -9.25
C HIS A 137 8.97 21.05 -9.77
N GLY A 138 9.92 21.36 -8.88
CA GLY A 138 11.31 21.58 -9.25
C GLY A 138 12.06 20.27 -9.47
N LEU A 139 11.92 19.32 -8.54
CA LEU A 139 12.64 18.06 -8.54
C LEU A 139 12.29 17.22 -9.78
N PHE A 140 11.02 17.13 -10.16
CA PHE A 140 10.55 16.30 -11.26
C PHE A 140 10.25 17.09 -12.55
N LEU A 141 10.76 18.32 -12.68
CA LEU A 141 10.58 19.12 -13.89
C LEU A 141 11.12 18.39 -15.13
N GLY A 142 10.23 18.04 -16.06
CA GLY A 142 10.59 17.29 -17.27
C GLY A 142 11.02 15.84 -17.02
N ALA A 143 10.67 15.25 -15.87
CA ALA A 143 10.75 13.81 -15.70
C ALA A 143 9.55 13.15 -16.40
N SER A 144 9.81 12.19 -17.29
CA SER A 144 8.79 11.50 -18.09
C SER A 144 8.96 9.98 -18.09
N SER A 145 9.78 9.43 -17.19
CA SER A 145 9.89 7.98 -16.97
C SER A 145 10.16 7.66 -15.50
N PRO A 146 9.76 6.46 -15.00
CA PRO A 146 10.13 5.96 -13.68
C PRO A 146 11.63 6.05 -13.41
N GLU A 147 12.50 5.70 -14.36
CA GLU A 147 13.95 5.77 -14.12
C GLU A 147 14.42 7.20 -13.88
N GLN A 148 13.85 8.18 -14.60
CA GLN A 148 14.15 9.58 -14.38
C GLN A 148 13.64 10.05 -13.02
N VAL A 149 12.42 9.68 -12.63
CA VAL A 149 11.85 10.00 -11.32
C VAL A 149 12.72 9.41 -10.22
N VAL A 150 13.05 8.12 -10.29
CA VAL A 150 13.85 7.45 -9.27
C VAL A 150 15.26 8.00 -9.20
N ARG A 151 15.90 8.32 -10.34
CA ARG A 151 17.21 8.99 -10.34
C ARG A 151 17.18 10.30 -9.56
N ARG A 152 16.10 11.07 -9.69
CA ARG A 152 15.95 12.36 -8.99
C ARG A 152 15.54 12.19 -7.52
N LEU A 153 14.68 11.21 -7.21
CA LEU A 153 14.41 10.80 -5.82
C LEU A 153 15.69 10.39 -5.09
N ARG A 154 16.57 9.60 -5.74
CA ARG A 154 17.87 9.20 -5.17
C ARG A 154 18.75 10.42 -4.85
N VAL A 155 18.70 11.49 -5.66
CA VAL A 155 19.42 12.75 -5.37
C VAL A 155 18.80 13.45 -4.16
N ALA A 156 17.47 13.55 -4.10
CA ALA A 156 16.77 14.14 -2.96
C ALA A 156 17.08 13.39 -1.65
N TYR A 157 17.00 12.06 -1.65
CA TYR A 157 17.36 11.21 -0.51
C TYR A 157 18.81 11.40 -0.07
N ARG A 158 19.77 11.35 -0.99
CA ARG A 158 21.19 11.59 -0.65
C ARG A 158 21.43 12.98 -0.07
N SER A 159 20.68 13.99 -0.54
CA SER A 159 20.82 15.37 -0.04
C SER A 159 20.41 15.53 1.43
N VAL A 160 19.54 14.64 1.92
CA VAL A 160 19.12 14.57 3.33
C VAL A 160 19.83 13.44 4.08
N GLY A 161 20.98 12.97 3.57
CA GLY A 161 21.83 12.01 4.27
C GLY A 161 21.34 10.55 4.24
N VAL A 162 20.30 10.23 3.46
CA VAL A 162 19.87 8.84 3.24
C VAL A 162 20.94 8.10 2.43
N ARG A 163 21.34 6.93 2.94
CA ARG A 163 22.33 6.06 2.30
C ARG A 163 21.60 5.07 1.39
N ILE A 164 21.81 5.17 0.09
CA ILE A 164 21.24 4.21 -0.87
C ILE A 164 22.04 2.91 -0.81
N ASP A 165 21.34 1.80 -0.57
CA ASP A 165 21.92 0.46 -0.40
C ASP A 165 21.90 -0.35 -1.70
N ASP A 166 20.75 -0.41 -2.37
CA ASP A 166 20.53 -1.22 -3.58
C ASP A 166 19.52 -0.54 -4.50
N THR A 167 19.61 -0.84 -5.79
CA THR A 167 18.68 -0.37 -6.81
C THR A 167 18.37 -1.49 -7.77
N ARG A 168 17.08 -1.75 -8.01
CA ARG A 168 16.64 -2.79 -8.95
C ARG A 168 15.66 -2.20 -9.95
N SER A 169 15.89 -2.53 -11.21
CA SER A 169 15.01 -2.21 -12.33
C SER A 169 14.44 -3.52 -12.86
N GLY A 170 13.14 -3.57 -13.16
CA GLY A 170 12.50 -4.74 -13.75
C GLY A 170 11.09 -4.43 -14.26
N ASP A 171 10.38 -5.45 -14.71
CA ASP A 171 9.04 -5.32 -15.32
C ASP A 171 8.01 -4.68 -14.37
N GLY A 172 8.22 -4.78 -13.05
CA GLY A 172 7.41 -4.15 -12.01
C GLY A 172 7.93 -2.78 -11.53
N GLY A 173 8.74 -2.09 -12.33
CA GLY A 173 9.23 -0.73 -12.05
C GLY A 173 10.61 -0.64 -11.39
N GLU A 174 10.89 0.53 -10.83
CA GLU A 174 12.16 0.90 -10.21
C GLU A 174 12.05 0.83 -8.68
N ARG A 175 12.84 -0.04 -8.05
CA ARG A 175 12.97 -0.14 -6.58
C ARG A 175 14.28 0.46 -6.10
N THR A 176 14.21 1.24 -5.02
CA THR A 176 15.39 1.74 -4.31
C THR A 176 15.34 1.28 -2.86
N THR A 177 16.35 0.54 -2.41
CA THR A 177 16.53 0.16 -1.00
C THR A 177 17.55 1.11 -0.37
N PHE A 178 17.31 1.56 0.86
CA PHE A 178 18.14 2.55 1.53
C PHE A 178 18.07 2.46 3.06
N THR A 179 19.02 3.09 3.72
CA THR A 179 19.09 3.25 5.17
C THR A 179 18.89 4.71 5.52
N CYS A 180 17.86 4.99 6.31
CA CYS A 180 17.51 6.33 6.75
C CYS A 180 18.29 6.72 8.02
N PRO A 181 19.04 7.84 8.04
CA PRO A 181 19.77 8.28 9.22
C PRO A 181 18.84 8.75 10.36
N TYR A 182 17.55 8.92 10.06
CA TYR A 182 16.56 9.44 10.98
C TYR A 182 15.79 8.35 11.75
N ARG A 183 16.12 7.06 11.51
CA ARG A 183 15.45 5.91 12.12
C ARG A 183 15.37 6.01 13.65
N ASP A 184 16.49 6.29 14.29
CA ASP A 184 16.58 6.27 15.76
C ASP A 184 16.28 7.64 16.40
N VAL A 185 15.97 8.64 15.58
CA VAL A 185 15.66 9.98 16.07
C VAL A 185 14.36 9.91 16.87
N ALA A 186 14.46 10.28 18.15
CA ALA A 186 13.38 10.20 19.13
C ALA A 186 12.89 8.77 19.46
N ALA A 187 13.65 7.72 19.12
CA ALA A 187 13.27 6.33 19.38
C ALA A 187 12.92 6.06 20.86
N GLY A 188 13.67 6.64 21.79
CA GLY A 188 13.42 6.49 23.23
C GLY A 188 12.14 7.18 23.75
N ARG A 189 11.40 7.92 22.91
CA ARG A 189 10.15 8.60 23.29
C ARG A 189 8.95 8.20 22.45
N CYS A 190 9.15 7.99 21.15
CA CYS A 190 8.08 7.82 20.17
C CYS A 190 8.16 6.51 19.39
N GLY A 191 9.11 5.63 19.74
CA GLY A 191 9.43 4.44 18.97
C GLY A 191 10.38 4.72 17.81
N GLU A 192 11.06 3.68 17.35
CA GLU A 192 11.89 3.75 16.14
C GLU A 192 11.04 4.21 14.95
N LYS A 193 11.68 4.85 13.98
CA LYS A 193 11.12 5.30 12.70
C LYS A 193 10.04 6.37 12.78
N TRP A 194 9.60 6.78 13.97
CA TRP A 194 8.55 7.80 14.10
C TRP A 194 8.89 9.06 13.31
N VAL A 195 10.13 9.59 13.41
CA VAL A 195 10.48 10.78 12.64
C VAL A 195 10.43 10.53 11.14
N CYS A 196 11.00 9.42 10.64
CA CYS A 196 11.00 9.18 9.20
C CYS A 196 9.63 8.79 8.65
N HIS A 197 8.95 7.79 9.23
CA HIS A 197 7.76 7.17 8.66
C HIS A 197 6.44 7.86 9.04
N GLU A 198 6.41 8.65 10.13
CA GLU A 198 5.22 9.42 10.49
C GLU A 198 5.34 10.89 10.05
N LYS A 199 6.55 11.50 10.11
CA LYS A 199 6.73 12.94 9.84
C LYS A 199 7.40 13.23 8.50
N LEU A 200 8.53 12.61 8.18
CA LEU A 200 9.21 12.91 6.91
C LEU A 200 8.50 12.32 5.70
N ASP A 201 7.79 11.21 5.86
CA ASP A 201 6.88 10.64 4.86
C ASP A 201 5.85 11.66 4.35
N ARG A 202 5.55 12.72 5.10
CA ARG A 202 4.64 13.80 4.67
C ARG A 202 5.19 14.61 3.51
N VAL A 203 6.51 14.74 3.43
CA VAL A 203 7.15 15.36 2.27
C VAL A 203 6.99 14.44 1.06
N ASP A 204 7.17 13.13 1.25
CA ASP A 204 6.98 12.13 0.19
C ASP A 204 5.50 12.04 -0.25
N ASP A 205 4.51 12.21 0.64
CA ASP A 205 3.08 12.30 0.28
C ASP A 205 2.81 13.45 -0.73
N GLY A 206 3.57 14.55 -0.62
CA GLY A 206 3.53 15.64 -1.60
C GLY A 206 4.09 15.24 -2.96
N TYR A 207 5.12 14.38 -3.00
CA TYR A 207 5.65 13.81 -4.24
C TYR A 207 4.64 12.83 -4.87
N VAL A 208 4.01 11.98 -4.06
CA VAL A 208 2.94 11.05 -4.51
C VAL A 208 1.85 11.84 -5.22
N THR A 209 1.29 12.86 -4.57
CA THR A 209 0.23 13.70 -5.14
C THR A 209 0.63 14.34 -6.46
N TYR A 210 1.88 14.80 -6.59
CA TYR A 210 2.39 15.40 -7.82
C TYR A 210 2.56 14.38 -8.96
N LEU A 211 3.04 13.17 -8.64
CA LEU A 211 3.35 12.11 -9.61
C LEU A 211 2.10 11.36 -10.08
N GLU A 212 1.13 11.12 -9.19
CA GLU A 212 -0.18 10.54 -9.54
C GLU A 212 -0.90 11.38 -10.60
N ALA A 213 -0.88 12.72 -10.47
CA ALA A 213 -1.44 13.63 -11.46
C ALA A 213 -0.78 13.54 -12.86
N ARG A 214 0.32 12.78 -12.99
CA ARG A 214 1.08 12.54 -14.21
C ARG A 214 1.12 11.05 -14.60
N GLY A 215 0.31 10.21 -13.96
CA GLY A 215 0.23 8.79 -14.23
C GLY A 215 1.48 8.02 -13.82
N ILE A 216 2.18 8.45 -12.76
CA ILE A 216 3.34 7.74 -12.20
C ILE A 216 2.98 7.32 -10.77
N ASP A 217 2.94 6.02 -10.53
CA ASP A 217 2.67 5.46 -9.21
C ASP A 217 3.99 5.39 -8.42
N TYR A 218 4.12 6.31 -7.47
CA TYR A 218 5.22 6.32 -6.52
C TYR A 218 4.74 5.80 -5.17
N GLN A 219 5.30 4.67 -4.75
CA GLN A 219 5.11 4.14 -3.41
C GLN A 219 6.21 4.72 -2.51
N ARG A 220 5.78 5.51 -1.53
CA ARG A 220 6.64 6.10 -0.50
C ARG A 220 7.40 5.03 0.30
N PRO A 221 8.40 5.41 1.12
CA PRO A 221 9.19 4.47 1.91
C PRO A 221 8.36 3.43 2.68
N ARG A 222 8.83 2.17 2.65
CA ARG A 222 8.31 1.01 3.38
C ARG A 222 9.45 0.26 4.04
N ASP A 223 9.16 -0.46 5.10
CA ASP A 223 10.17 -1.25 5.80
C ASP A 223 10.57 -2.51 5.03
N CYS A 224 11.86 -2.84 5.02
CA CYS A 224 12.30 -4.16 4.61
C CYS A 224 12.05 -5.16 5.76
N PRO A 225 11.27 -6.23 5.56
CA PRO A 225 11.00 -7.21 6.61
C PRO A 225 12.29 -7.77 7.21
N GLY A 226 12.41 -7.71 8.55
CA GLY A 226 13.57 -8.24 9.27
C GLY A 226 14.89 -7.48 9.05
N SER A 227 14.83 -6.25 8.53
CA SER A 227 16.00 -5.42 8.25
C SER A 227 15.85 -4.00 8.80
N GLU A 228 16.99 -3.31 8.94
CA GLU A 228 17.03 -1.88 9.26
C GLU A 228 16.77 -0.98 8.04
N GLN A 229 16.81 -1.57 6.85
CA GLN A 229 16.62 -0.90 5.58
C GLN A 229 15.14 -0.61 5.31
N CYS A 230 14.90 0.41 4.50
CA CYS A 230 13.61 0.73 3.91
C CYS A 230 13.72 0.65 2.39
N TYR A 231 12.59 0.64 1.69
CA TYR A 231 12.56 0.69 0.24
C TYR A 231 11.43 1.59 -0.26
N SER A 232 11.61 2.14 -1.45
CA SER A 232 10.54 2.81 -2.21
C SER A 232 10.48 2.25 -3.62
N THR A 233 9.31 2.32 -4.25
CA THR A 233 9.11 1.86 -5.63
C THR A 233 8.45 2.92 -6.48
N VAL A 234 8.86 3.04 -7.74
CA VAL A 234 8.17 3.85 -8.75
C VAL A 234 7.82 2.97 -9.92
N THR A 235 6.55 2.95 -10.26
CA THR A 235 5.97 2.30 -11.43
C THR A 235 5.28 3.34 -12.29
N TRP A 236 4.87 2.94 -13.49
CA TRP A 236 3.83 3.69 -14.18
C TRP A 236 2.51 3.43 -13.46
N ASP A 237 1.70 4.48 -13.32
CA ASP A 237 0.30 4.29 -12.97
C ASP A 237 -0.39 3.66 -14.17
N GLY A 238 -1.26 2.69 -13.91
CA GLY A 238 -1.88 1.86 -14.94
C GLY A 238 -1.08 0.60 -15.22
N ASP A 239 -1.54 -0.50 -14.64
CA ASP A 239 -2.23 -1.56 -15.40
C ASP A 239 -2.25 -2.89 -14.64
N GLU A 240 -1.44 -3.03 -13.59
CA GLU A 240 -1.47 -4.21 -12.73
C GLU A 240 -2.72 -4.21 -11.83
N GLN A 241 -3.74 -4.94 -12.29
CA GLN A 241 -4.97 -5.16 -11.55
C GLN A 241 -4.89 -6.50 -10.84
N TRP A 242 -5.41 -6.52 -9.62
CA TRP A 242 -5.51 -7.72 -8.81
C TRP A 242 -6.65 -7.58 -7.80
N TRP A 243 -7.31 -8.69 -7.50
CA TRP A 243 -8.28 -8.77 -6.40
C TRP A 243 -7.53 -9.09 -5.09
N PRO A 244 -7.84 -8.46 -3.93
CA PRO A 244 -9.05 -7.67 -3.67
C PRO A 244 -9.03 -6.16 -4.00
N LYS A 245 -7.88 -5.55 -4.37
CA LYS A 245 -7.79 -4.11 -4.68
C LYS A 245 -8.71 -3.69 -5.84
N THR A 246 -8.81 -4.50 -6.88
CA THR A 246 -9.72 -4.31 -8.01
C THR A 246 -11.01 -5.10 -7.76
N PRO A 247 -12.17 -4.43 -7.60
CA PRO A 247 -13.42 -5.13 -7.36
C PRO A 247 -13.90 -5.89 -8.61
N PRO A 248 -14.65 -7.00 -8.45
CA PRO A 248 -15.19 -7.76 -9.59
C PRO A 248 -16.00 -6.90 -10.57
N SER A 249 -16.76 -5.93 -10.05
CA SER A 249 -17.56 -5.00 -10.86
C SER A 249 -16.72 -4.11 -11.79
N ALA A 250 -15.45 -3.82 -11.45
CA ALA A 250 -14.56 -3.01 -12.28
C ALA A 250 -14.05 -3.76 -13.52
N VAL A 251 -14.05 -5.10 -13.50
CA VAL A 251 -13.61 -5.91 -14.65
C VAL A 251 -14.78 -6.50 -15.45
N ALA A 252 -15.98 -6.58 -14.86
CA ALA A 252 -17.18 -7.10 -15.52
C ALA A 252 -17.59 -6.32 -16.79
N GLY A 253 -17.30 -5.01 -16.85
CA GLY A 253 -17.60 -4.18 -18.03
C GLY A 253 -16.55 -4.26 -19.15
N SER A 254 -15.49 -5.06 -18.97
CA SER A 254 -14.36 -5.21 -19.91
C SER A 254 -14.16 -6.65 -20.39
N LEU A 255 -15.15 -7.53 -20.15
CA LEU A 255 -15.24 -8.90 -20.68
C LEU A 255 -15.97 -8.89 -22.03
#